data_AF-A0A7L4YSS9-F1
#
_entry.id   AF-A0A7L4YSS9-F1
#
_cell.length_a   1.000
_cell.length_b   1.000
_cell.length_c   1.000
_cell.angle_alpha   90.00
_cell.angle_beta   90.00
_cell.angle_gamma   90.00
#
_symmetry.space_group_name_H-M   'P 1'
#
loop_
_entity.id
_entity.type
_entity.pdbx_description
1 polymer ?
#
loop_
_entity_poly.entity_id
_entity_poly.type
_entity_poly.pdbx_seq_one_letter_code
_entity_poly.pdbx_strand_id
1 'polypeptide(L)'
;MRDYKHRSILGASAVLLVVVVGACGPNAPSTTPSNQDAEQSRAPDNSSPPSESADQESDGDSGSSDAVADCAQALEGTSVGMGEKITCDGWTVTVTDFQENVPLPTGVELQDQYTGDAVDSSTTIVAATVEVSTIGEGPAGAFTDFAWALSAGGIGNDSSSSTDPLYEVEVGSTSPGDLPEPKPVDCLVEGTTPCSGQVYFEIEEDMDMSAGNVYVYLHSPTDESMGSVQVK
;
A
#
# COMPACT_ATOMS: atom_id res chain seq x y z
N MET A 1 -8.52 -23.77 -63.76
CA MET A 1 -9.09 -24.98 -63.13
C MET A 1 -8.91 -24.83 -61.64
N ARG A 2 -10.00 -24.95 -60.88
CA ARG A 2 -10.04 -24.85 -59.41
C ARG A 2 -9.43 -26.12 -58.83
N ASP A 3 -8.64 -26.00 -57.77
CA ASP A 3 -8.77 -26.94 -56.66
C ASP A 3 -8.32 -26.29 -55.34
N TYR A 4 -9.24 -26.35 -54.39
CA TYR A 4 -9.15 -25.86 -53.02
C TYR A 4 -8.46 -26.92 -52.15
N LYS A 5 -7.56 -26.51 -51.26
CA LYS A 5 -7.42 -27.23 -49.98
C LYS A 5 -7.00 -26.29 -48.86
N HIS A 6 -8.03 -25.80 -48.17
CA HIS A 6 -7.95 -25.24 -46.82
C HIS A 6 -7.31 -26.25 -45.86
N ARG A 7 -6.38 -25.78 -45.02
CA ARG A 7 -6.22 -26.28 -43.66
C ARG A 7 -6.14 -25.09 -42.71
N SER A 8 -7.28 -24.85 -42.06
CA SER A 8 -7.41 -24.02 -40.87
C SER A 8 -6.72 -24.72 -39.70
N ILE A 9 -5.91 -23.99 -38.93
CA ILE A 9 -5.54 -24.35 -37.57
C ILE A 9 -6.15 -23.27 -36.68
N LEU A 10 -7.30 -23.60 -36.09
CA LEU A 10 -7.86 -22.86 -34.97
C LEU A 10 -7.02 -23.21 -33.74
N GLY A 11 -6.21 -22.25 -33.28
CA GLY A 11 -5.69 -22.24 -31.92
C GLY A 11 -6.83 -21.85 -30.99
N ALA A 12 -7.27 -22.78 -30.15
CA ALA A 12 -8.30 -22.54 -29.16
C ALA A 12 -7.73 -21.63 -28.06
N SER A 13 -8.18 -20.37 -28.01
CA SER A 13 -8.06 -19.55 -26.80
C SER A 13 -8.95 -20.16 -25.72
N ALA A 14 -8.33 -20.71 -24.69
CA ALA A 14 -9.02 -21.05 -23.45
C ALA A 14 -9.30 -19.76 -22.69
N VAL A 15 -10.54 -19.28 -22.74
CA VAL A 15 -11.04 -18.23 -21.84
C VAL A 15 -11.36 -18.92 -20.51
N LEU A 16 -10.57 -18.62 -19.47
CA LEU A 16 -10.88 -19.04 -18.11
C LEU A 16 -11.93 -18.08 -17.54
N LEU A 17 -13.18 -18.54 -17.49
CA LEU A 17 -14.30 -17.79 -16.94
C LEU A 17 -14.49 -18.23 -15.48
N VAL A 18 -14.03 -17.41 -14.51
CA VAL A 18 -14.27 -17.65 -13.09
C VAL A 18 -15.64 -17.08 -12.75
N VAL A 19 -16.62 -17.95 -12.53
CA VAL A 19 -17.94 -17.58 -12.00
C VAL A 19 -17.91 -17.78 -10.48
N VAL A 20 -17.93 -16.69 -9.72
CA VAL A 20 -18.15 -16.74 -8.27
C VAL A 20 -19.66 -16.83 -8.03
N VAL A 21 -20.13 -18.02 -7.64
CA VAL A 21 -21.48 -18.24 -7.12
C VAL A 21 -21.41 -18.21 -5.60
N GLY A 22 -21.60 -17.03 -5.01
CA GLY A 22 -21.82 -16.86 -3.57
C GLY A 22 -23.31 -16.92 -3.26
N ALA A 23 -23.73 -18.00 -2.60
CA ALA A 23 -25.13 -18.31 -2.34
C ALA A 23 -25.80 -17.35 -1.35
N CYS A 24 -26.96 -16.82 -1.76
CA CYS A 24 -28.01 -16.37 -0.86
C CYS A 24 -28.77 -17.60 -0.30
N GLY A 25 -28.95 -17.66 1.02
CA GLY A 25 -29.87 -18.61 1.66
C GLY A 25 -30.14 -18.26 3.14
N PRO A 26 -31.35 -18.51 3.68
CA PRO A 26 -32.06 -17.54 4.51
C PRO A 26 -32.33 -17.98 5.98
N ASN A 27 -32.59 -16.95 6.81
CA ASN A 27 -33.46 -16.88 8.01
C ASN A 27 -33.43 -18.00 9.08
N ALA A 28 -33.22 -17.60 10.35
CA ALA A 28 -34.25 -17.71 11.39
C ALA A 28 -33.94 -16.85 12.64
N PRO A 29 -34.97 -16.41 13.39
CA PRO A 29 -34.93 -15.28 14.31
C PRO A 29 -34.75 -15.69 15.78
N SER A 30 -34.46 -14.72 16.64
CA SER A 30 -34.84 -14.80 18.06
C SER A 30 -35.25 -13.42 18.57
N THR A 31 -36.53 -13.33 18.92
CA THR A 31 -37.25 -12.20 19.52
C THR A 31 -37.00 -12.11 21.03
N THR A 32 -36.62 -10.90 21.50
CA THR A 32 -37.30 -10.03 22.51
C THR A 32 -37.42 -10.57 23.97
N PRO A 33 -37.25 -9.76 25.06
CA PRO A 33 -37.78 -8.40 25.18
C PRO A 33 -36.98 -7.30 25.89
N SER A 34 -37.46 -6.08 25.62
CA SER A 34 -37.28 -4.83 26.36
C SER A 34 -37.54 -4.98 27.86
N ASN A 35 -36.76 -4.25 28.66
CA ASN A 35 -37.25 -3.57 29.85
C ASN A 35 -36.76 -2.13 29.81
N GLN A 36 -37.71 -1.20 29.59
CA GLN A 36 -37.61 0.15 30.13
C GLN A 36 -38.14 0.07 31.55
N ASP A 37 -37.36 0.51 32.53
CA ASP A 37 -37.91 1.17 33.70
C ASP A 37 -36.91 2.19 34.23
N ALA A 38 -37.48 3.28 34.71
CA ALA A 38 -36.87 4.57 34.98
C ALA A 38 -36.33 4.69 36.41
N GLU A 39 -35.78 5.88 36.66
CA GLU A 39 -35.64 6.60 37.94
C GLU A 39 -34.24 6.77 38.55
N GLN A 40 -33.80 8.04 38.42
CA GLN A 40 -33.10 8.89 39.38
C GLN A 40 -32.76 8.30 40.75
N SER A 41 -31.49 8.49 41.15
CA SER A 41 -31.14 9.21 42.39
C SER A 41 -29.66 9.60 42.42
N ARG A 42 -29.39 10.90 42.53
CA ARG A 42 -28.13 11.47 43.02
C ARG A 42 -28.22 11.59 44.54
N ALA A 43 -27.18 11.20 45.27
CA ALA A 43 -26.52 12.03 46.30
C ALA A 43 -25.20 11.36 46.76
N PRO A 44 -24.21 12.16 47.22
CA PRO A 44 -22.82 11.76 47.41
C PRO A 44 -22.51 11.34 48.85
N ASP A 45 -21.39 10.66 49.11
CA ASP A 45 -20.39 11.09 50.12
C ASP A 45 -19.22 10.09 50.30
N ASN A 46 -18.04 10.69 50.45
CA ASN A 46 -16.91 10.34 51.33
C ASN A 46 -16.21 8.96 51.24
N SER A 47 -14.97 8.97 50.71
CA SER A 47 -13.72 8.94 51.50
C SER A 47 -12.56 8.31 50.70
N SER A 48 -11.43 9.02 50.64
CA SER A 48 -10.12 8.55 50.12
C SER A 48 -9.38 7.64 51.13
N PRO A 49 -8.11 7.26 50.88
CA PRO A 49 -7.63 6.05 50.18
C PRO A 49 -6.91 5.07 51.14
N PRO A 50 -6.23 4.02 50.63
CA PRO A 50 -4.88 3.77 51.11
C PRO A 50 -3.85 3.52 50.00
N SER A 51 -2.61 3.80 50.36
CA SER A 51 -1.37 3.73 49.57
C SER A 51 -0.75 2.33 49.51
N GLU A 52 -0.02 2.10 48.40
CA GLU A 52 1.21 1.30 48.21
C GLU A 52 1.20 -0.22 48.47
N SER A 53 1.47 -0.99 47.42
CA SER A 53 2.73 -1.75 47.27
C SER A 53 2.84 -2.34 45.86
N ALA A 54 4.06 -2.28 45.32
CA ALA A 54 4.46 -2.91 44.08
C ALA A 54 4.45 -4.43 44.21
N ASP A 55 3.98 -5.12 43.17
CA ASP A 55 4.45 -6.44 42.82
C ASP A 55 4.59 -6.52 41.30
N GLN A 56 5.77 -6.96 40.87
CA GLN A 56 6.10 -7.35 39.52
C GLN A 56 5.27 -8.58 39.15
N GLU A 57 4.49 -8.49 38.10
CA GLU A 57 4.15 -9.66 37.28
C GLU A 57 4.75 -9.44 35.90
N SER A 58 5.75 -10.28 35.60
CA SER A 58 6.24 -10.52 34.25
C SER A 58 5.22 -11.39 33.55
N ASP A 59 4.39 -10.78 32.74
CA ASP A 59 3.62 -11.50 31.72
C ASP A 59 4.17 -11.11 30.35
N GLY A 60 4.76 -12.10 29.71
CA GLY A 60 5.06 -12.05 28.29
C GLY A 60 3.75 -11.97 27.52
N ASP A 61 3.48 -10.80 26.98
CA ASP A 61 2.54 -10.64 25.89
C ASP A 61 3.37 -10.55 24.61
N SER A 62 3.61 -11.70 23.97
CA SER A 62 3.82 -11.72 22.52
C SER A 62 2.46 -11.54 21.86
N GLY A 63 1.84 -10.39 22.13
CA GLY A 63 0.73 -9.89 21.36
C GLY A 63 1.29 -9.58 19.98
N SER A 64 0.77 -10.26 18.97
CA SER A 64 0.80 -9.76 17.60
C SER A 64 0.05 -8.43 17.63
N SER A 65 0.73 -7.34 18.01
CA SER A 65 0.16 -6.02 17.87
C SER A 65 0.03 -5.78 16.38
N ASP A 66 -1.20 -5.59 15.90
CA ASP A 66 -1.46 -4.74 14.74
C ASP A 66 -0.87 -3.36 15.07
N ALA A 67 0.46 -3.24 15.00
CA ALA A 67 1.16 -2.01 15.31
C ALA A 67 0.77 -1.04 14.21
N VAL A 68 -0.11 -0.10 14.57
CA VAL A 68 -0.49 1.02 13.72
C VAL A 68 0.39 2.17 14.14
N ALA A 69 1.35 2.54 13.30
CA ALA A 69 2.06 3.81 13.48
C ALA A 69 1.11 4.95 13.08
N ASP A 70 1.00 5.97 13.93
CA ASP A 70 0.12 7.12 13.72
C ASP A 70 0.98 8.38 13.49
N CYS A 71 0.76 9.08 12.37
CA CYS A 71 1.44 10.33 12.04
C CYS A 71 1.21 11.47 13.02
N ALA A 72 0.24 11.35 13.96
CA ALA A 72 0.13 12.28 15.07
C ALA A 72 1.44 12.39 15.89
N GLN A 73 2.32 11.40 15.79
CA GLN A 73 3.72 11.49 16.20
C GLN A 73 4.57 11.64 14.93
N ALA A 74 5.47 12.62 14.88
CA ALA A 74 6.31 12.83 13.70
C ALA A 74 7.04 11.54 13.30
N LEU A 75 6.60 10.91 12.20
CA LEU A 75 7.18 9.68 11.66
C LEU A 75 8.37 9.96 10.73
N GLU A 76 8.71 11.22 10.51
CA GLU A 76 9.90 11.63 9.78
C GLU A 76 11.16 11.01 10.43
N GLY A 77 11.92 10.25 9.64
CA GLY A 77 13.09 9.54 10.16
C GLY A 77 12.80 8.23 10.91
N THR A 78 11.53 7.80 10.99
CA THR A 78 11.14 6.52 11.57
C THR A 78 10.86 5.48 10.50
N SER A 79 11.05 4.20 10.85
CA SER A 79 10.66 3.08 10.02
C SER A 79 9.85 2.04 10.78
N VAL A 80 8.88 1.47 10.09
CA VAL A 80 8.14 0.26 10.49
C VAL A 80 8.59 -0.93 9.65
N GLY A 81 8.25 -2.15 10.06
CA GLY A 81 8.52 -3.36 9.29
C GLY A 81 7.53 -3.57 8.13
N MET A 82 7.93 -4.37 7.14
CA MET A 82 7.01 -4.83 6.08
C MET A 82 5.77 -5.51 6.69
N GLY A 83 4.58 -5.21 6.15
CA GLY A 83 3.31 -5.68 6.66
C GLY A 83 2.73 -4.89 7.84
N GLU A 84 3.48 -3.97 8.44
CA GLU A 84 2.95 -3.06 9.46
C GLU A 84 2.07 -1.96 8.84
N LYS A 85 1.04 -1.55 9.57
CA LYS A 85 0.09 -0.53 9.12
C LYS A 85 0.56 0.84 9.57
N ILE A 86 0.50 1.81 8.66
CA ILE A 86 0.72 3.22 8.98
C ILE A 86 -0.56 3.99 8.69
N THR A 87 -1.06 4.74 9.67
CA THR A 87 -2.26 5.54 9.56
C THR A 87 -1.95 7.03 9.70
N CYS A 88 -2.28 7.82 8.69
CA CYS A 88 -2.05 9.28 8.65
C CYS A 88 -3.20 9.94 7.90
N ASP A 89 -3.76 11.03 8.43
CA ASP A 89 -4.89 11.76 7.84
C ASP A 89 -6.08 10.88 7.41
N GLY A 90 -6.30 9.78 8.14
CA GLY A 90 -7.34 8.79 7.84
C GLY A 90 -6.98 7.76 6.76
N TRP A 91 -5.84 7.92 6.07
CA TRP A 91 -5.27 6.90 5.19
C TRP A 91 -4.57 5.82 6.00
N THR A 92 -4.83 4.55 5.72
CA THR A 92 -4.09 3.43 6.31
C THR A 92 -3.40 2.64 5.21
N VAL A 93 -2.08 2.70 5.19
CA VAL A 93 -1.23 2.15 4.14
C VAL A 93 -0.37 1.02 4.71
N THR A 94 -0.09 0.02 3.88
CA THR A 94 0.79 -1.10 4.21
C THR A 94 1.59 -1.48 2.97
N VAL A 95 2.91 -1.66 3.12
CA VAL A 95 3.72 -2.33 2.09
C VAL A 95 3.70 -3.83 2.39
N THR A 96 3.09 -4.62 1.51
CA THR A 96 2.76 -6.02 1.76
C THR A 96 3.69 -7.00 1.05
N ASP A 97 4.40 -6.56 0.02
CA ASP A 97 5.36 -7.35 -0.73
C ASP A 97 6.45 -6.45 -1.33
N PHE A 98 7.64 -7.00 -1.55
CA PHE A 98 8.77 -6.31 -2.13
C PHE A 98 9.62 -7.27 -2.96
N GLN A 99 9.83 -6.95 -4.23
CA GLN A 99 10.54 -7.79 -5.17
C GLN A 99 11.62 -7.00 -5.90
N GLU A 100 12.87 -7.45 -5.75
CA GLU A 100 14.02 -6.91 -6.47
C GLU A 100 14.20 -7.62 -7.82
N ASN A 101 14.76 -6.89 -8.80
CA ASN A 101 15.12 -7.43 -10.11
C ASN A 101 13.93 -8.01 -10.89
N VAL A 102 12.77 -7.36 -10.81
CA VAL A 102 11.60 -7.77 -11.56
C VAL A 102 11.71 -7.27 -13.01
N PRO A 103 11.26 -8.07 -14.00
CA PRO A 103 11.16 -7.59 -15.37
C PRO A 103 10.07 -6.52 -15.49
N LEU A 104 10.16 -5.67 -16.51
CA LEU A 104 9.10 -4.71 -16.79
C LEU A 104 7.74 -5.43 -16.97
N PRO A 105 6.68 -4.94 -16.33
CA PRO A 105 5.34 -5.50 -16.46
C PRO A 105 4.84 -5.45 -17.92
N THR A 106 4.19 -6.51 -18.37
CA THR A 106 3.70 -6.59 -19.75
C THR A 106 2.45 -5.73 -19.96
N GLY A 107 2.43 -4.93 -21.02
CA GLY A 107 1.25 -4.17 -21.42
C GLY A 107 1.09 -2.81 -20.72
N VAL A 108 2.12 -2.36 -20.02
CA VAL A 108 2.26 -1.00 -19.50
C VAL A 108 3.61 -0.45 -19.94
N GLU A 109 3.70 0.86 -20.10
CA GLU A 109 4.97 1.58 -20.23
C GLU A 109 5.25 2.26 -18.89
N LEU A 110 6.50 2.19 -18.44
CA LEU A 110 6.97 2.93 -17.27
C LEU A 110 7.77 4.14 -17.75
N GLN A 111 7.58 5.27 -17.09
CA GLN A 111 8.31 6.50 -17.36
C GLN A 111 8.91 7.09 -16.10
N ASP A 112 10.06 7.72 -16.26
CA ASP A 112 10.63 8.58 -15.24
C ASP A 112 9.72 9.79 -15.03
N GLN A 113 9.36 10.06 -13.77
CA GLN A 113 8.40 11.11 -13.43
C GLN A 113 8.89 12.55 -13.71
N TYR A 114 10.20 12.75 -13.84
CA TYR A 114 10.82 14.07 -13.99
C TYR A 114 11.34 14.36 -15.40
N THR A 115 11.73 13.33 -16.15
CA THR A 115 12.19 13.48 -17.53
C THR A 115 11.10 13.10 -18.53
N GLY A 116 10.16 12.25 -18.12
CA GLY A 116 9.17 11.62 -19.02
C GLY A 116 9.77 10.65 -20.02
N ASP A 117 11.03 10.26 -19.80
CA ASP A 117 11.69 9.26 -20.63
C ASP A 117 11.11 7.87 -20.31
N ALA A 118 10.94 7.07 -21.36
CA ALA A 118 10.56 5.68 -21.21
C ALA A 118 11.70 4.86 -20.60
N VAL A 119 11.36 4.03 -19.62
CA VAL A 119 12.30 3.11 -19.00
C VAL A 119 12.70 2.02 -20.00
N ASP A 120 13.99 1.75 -20.14
CA ASP A 120 14.48 0.75 -21.07
C ASP A 120 14.02 -0.65 -20.65
N SER A 121 13.65 -1.49 -21.63
CA SER A 121 13.25 -2.88 -21.38
C SER A 121 14.29 -3.76 -20.68
N SER A 122 15.56 -3.34 -20.70
CA SER A 122 16.68 -3.98 -20.02
C SER A 122 16.98 -3.38 -18.64
N THR A 123 16.34 -2.27 -18.28
CA THR A 123 16.42 -1.70 -16.94
C THR A 123 15.88 -2.70 -15.93
N THR A 124 16.65 -2.86 -14.85
CA THR A 124 16.26 -3.69 -13.72
C THR A 124 15.47 -2.81 -12.75
N ILE A 125 14.25 -3.22 -12.42
CA ILE A 125 13.38 -2.48 -11.53
C ILE A 125 13.11 -3.27 -10.25
N VAL A 126 12.58 -2.55 -9.27
CA VAL A 126 12.01 -3.07 -8.04
C VAL A 126 10.50 -2.88 -8.10
N ALA A 127 9.73 -3.81 -7.54
CA ALA A 127 8.31 -3.63 -7.31
C ALA A 127 7.99 -3.70 -5.80
N ALA A 128 7.29 -2.69 -5.30
CA ALA A 128 6.67 -2.69 -3.98
C ALA A 128 5.15 -2.83 -4.13
N THR A 129 4.53 -3.76 -3.42
CA THR A 129 3.07 -3.86 -3.36
C THR A 129 2.54 -3.03 -2.20
N VAL A 130 1.74 -2.02 -2.52
CA VAL A 130 1.09 -1.13 -1.57
C VAL A 130 -0.38 -1.53 -1.44
N GLU A 131 -0.86 -1.66 -0.20
CA GLU A 131 -2.27 -1.82 0.14
C GLU A 131 -2.75 -0.59 0.91
N VAL A 132 -3.88 -0.04 0.46
CA VAL A 132 -4.64 1.01 1.14
C VAL A 132 -5.89 0.37 1.73
N SER A 133 -5.99 0.38 3.06
CA SER A 133 -7.06 -0.27 3.80
C SER A 133 -8.11 0.72 4.35
N THR A 134 -7.77 2.01 4.43
CA THR A 134 -8.73 3.09 4.73
C THR A 134 -8.43 4.31 3.86
N ILE A 135 -9.49 5.03 3.47
CA ILE A 135 -9.42 6.27 2.70
C ILE A 135 -9.44 7.46 3.66
N GLY A 136 -8.51 8.40 3.48
CA GLY A 136 -8.35 9.59 4.29
C GLY A 136 -8.74 10.88 3.57
N GLU A 137 -8.17 11.99 4.04
CA GLU A 137 -8.35 13.32 3.41
C GLU A 137 -7.43 13.51 2.19
N GLY A 138 -7.88 14.28 1.20
CA GLY A 138 -7.11 14.59 0.00
C GLY A 138 -7.38 13.65 -1.18
N PRO A 139 -7.02 14.06 -2.41
CA PRO A 139 -7.18 13.24 -3.59
C PRO A 139 -6.03 12.23 -3.70
N ALA A 140 -6.31 10.93 -3.62
CA ALA A 140 -5.39 9.88 -4.06
C ALA A 140 -5.85 9.36 -5.41
N GLY A 141 -5.00 9.46 -6.42
CA GLY A 141 -5.23 8.92 -7.76
C GLY A 141 -4.47 7.62 -7.99
N ALA A 142 -3.26 7.49 -7.45
CA ALA A 142 -2.35 6.40 -7.75
C ALA A 142 -1.59 5.93 -6.51
N PHE A 143 -0.96 4.75 -6.60
CA PHE A 143 -0.14 4.23 -5.50
C PHE A 143 1.19 4.97 -5.30
N THR A 144 1.66 5.66 -6.34
CA THR A 144 2.82 6.56 -6.28
C THR A 144 2.58 7.78 -5.40
N ASP A 145 1.31 8.16 -5.17
CA ASP A 145 0.93 9.19 -4.20
C ASP A 145 1.23 8.76 -2.75
N PHE A 146 1.43 7.45 -2.53
CA PHE A 146 1.82 6.92 -1.23
C PHE A 146 3.29 6.53 -1.18
N ALA A 147 3.75 5.64 -2.06
CA ALA A 147 5.15 5.22 -2.08
C ALA A 147 5.97 6.16 -2.96
N TRP A 148 6.55 7.18 -2.34
CA TRP A 148 7.13 8.34 -3.03
C TRP A 148 8.63 8.23 -3.28
N ALA A 149 9.34 7.32 -2.61
CA ALA A 149 10.76 7.07 -2.85
C ALA A 149 11.19 5.69 -2.36
N LEU A 150 12.25 5.17 -2.95
CA LEU A 150 12.99 3.99 -2.50
C LEU A 150 14.41 4.41 -2.15
N SER A 151 14.95 3.90 -1.05
CA SER A 151 16.35 4.14 -0.69
C SER A 151 17.06 2.88 -0.20
N ALA A 152 18.32 2.76 -0.62
CA ALA A 152 19.26 1.77 -0.13
C ALA A 152 20.27 2.47 0.80
N GLY A 153 20.35 2.01 2.04
CA GLY A 153 21.15 2.65 3.09
C GLY A 153 20.31 3.08 4.29
N GLY A 154 20.88 3.89 5.18
CA GLY A 154 20.20 4.35 6.39
C GLY A 154 19.25 5.52 6.15
N ILE A 155 18.13 5.57 6.89
CA ILE A 155 17.19 6.69 6.88
C ILE A 155 17.90 7.99 7.27
N GLY A 156 17.67 9.06 6.51
CA GLY A 156 18.22 10.39 6.81
C GLY A 156 19.74 10.49 6.67
N ASN A 157 20.36 9.54 5.98
CA ASN A 157 21.77 9.61 5.64
C ASN A 157 21.93 10.25 4.26
N ASP A 158 22.52 11.44 4.17
CA ASP A 158 22.78 12.13 2.89
C ASP A 158 23.62 11.31 1.89
N SER A 159 24.26 10.23 2.34
CA SER A 159 25.01 9.30 1.48
C SER A 159 24.20 8.09 1.01
N SER A 160 22.91 7.97 1.34
CA SER A 160 22.06 6.90 0.83
C SER A 160 21.68 7.19 -0.62
N SER A 161 21.75 6.17 -1.48
CA SER A 161 21.18 6.26 -2.83
C SER A 161 19.67 6.15 -2.73
N SER A 162 18.95 6.99 -3.46
CA SER A 162 17.49 6.99 -3.50
C SER A 162 16.99 7.25 -4.90
N THR A 163 15.90 6.60 -5.25
CA THR A 163 15.20 6.76 -6.53
C THR A 163 13.74 7.09 -6.26
N ASP A 164 13.17 7.81 -7.21
CA ASP A 164 11.75 8.11 -7.27
C ASP A 164 10.95 6.98 -7.91
N PRO A 165 9.62 6.93 -7.70
CA PRO A 165 8.75 5.98 -8.36
C PRO A 165 8.63 6.27 -9.85
N LEU A 166 8.46 5.21 -10.62
CA LEU A 166 8.15 5.26 -12.04
C LEU A 166 6.65 5.37 -12.24
N TYR A 167 6.22 6.17 -13.22
CA TYR A 167 4.82 6.32 -13.57
C TYR A 167 4.41 5.31 -14.62
N GLU A 168 3.35 4.55 -14.33
CA GLU A 168 2.66 3.79 -15.35
C GLU A 168 1.94 4.73 -16.31
N VAL A 169 2.20 4.59 -17.60
CA VAL A 169 1.48 5.28 -18.66
C VAL A 169 0.88 4.28 -19.65
N GLU A 170 -0.18 4.70 -20.33
CA GLU A 170 -0.73 3.91 -21.43
C GLU A 170 0.28 3.81 -22.58
N VAL A 171 0.41 2.61 -23.16
CA VAL A 171 1.37 2.36 -24.24
C VAL A 171 1.13 3.31 -25.41
N GLY A 172 2.13 4.12 -25.73
CA GLY A 172 2.08 5.09 -26.83
C GLY A 172 1.19 6.32 -26.57
N SER A 173 0.85 6.62 -25.32
CA SER A 173 0.06 7.82 -24.97
C SER A 173 0.89 9.08 -24.79
N THR A 174 2.20 8.96 -24.57
CA THR A 174 3.09 10.08 -24.23
C THR A 174 3.99 10.47 -25.41
N SER A 175 4.16 11.78 -25.61
CA SER A 175 5.14 12.31 -26.55
C SER A 175 6.47 12.55 -25.83
N PRO A 176 7.63 12.41 -26.50
CA PRO A 176 8.93 12.67 -25.88
C PRO A 176 9.00 14.08 -25.29
N GLY A 177 9.27 14.18 -23.99
CA GLY A 177 9.43 15.44 -23.24
C GLY A 177 8.18 15.98 -22.54
N ASP A 178 7.03 15.30 -22.64
CA ASP A 178 5.90 15.56 -21.76
C ASP A 178 6.14 14.86 -20.42
N LEU A 179 5.88 15.55 -19.31
CA LEU A 179 5.93 14.92 -17.99
C LEU A 179 4.74 13.96 -17.85
N PRO A 180 4.97 12.71 -17.44
CA PRO A 180 3.90 11.76 -17.24
C PRO A 180 3.04 12.22 -16.06
N GLU A 181 1.74 11.96 -16.16
CA GLU A 181 0.85 11.98 -15.00
C GLU A 181 0.67 10.55 -14.49
N PRO A 182 0.63 10.34 -13.17
CA PRO A 182 0.43 9.02 -12.62
C PRO A 182 -0.95 8.51 -13.04
N LYS A 183 -0.99 7.29 -13.58
CA LYS A 183 -2.24 6.67 -14.03
C LYS A 183 -3.21 6.47 -12.86
N PRO A 184 -4.44 7.00 -12.93
CA PRO A 184 -5.42 6.80 -11.88
C PRO A 184 -5.81 5.34 -11.71
N VAL A 185 -6.01 4.93 -10.46
CA VAL A 185 -6.46 3.60 -10.05
C VAL A 185 -7.91 3.70 -9.63
N ASP A 186 -8.78 2.93 -10.30
CA ASP A 186 -10.23 2.98 -10.10
C ASP A 186 -10.64 2.86 -8.62
N CYS A 187 -10.07 1.93 -7.85
CA CYS A 187 -10.45 1.78 -6.45
C CYS A 187 -10.02 2.95 -5.55
N LEU A 188 -8.92 3.66 -5.88
CA LEU A 188 -8.53 4.88 -5.14
C LEU A 188 -9.47 6.04 -5.52
N VAL A 189 -9.73 6.23 -6.81
CA VAL A 189 -10.63 7.28 -7.32
C VAL A 189 -12.07 7.10 -6.82
N GLU A 190 -12.55 5.85 -6.76
CA GLU A 190 -13.89 5.51 -6.26
C GLU A 190 -13.96 5.41 -4.73
N GLY A 191 -12.84 5.46 -4.02
CA GLY A 191 -12.77 5.35 -2.57
C GLY A 191 -13.16 3.96 -2.04
N THR A 192 -12.87 2.91 -2.80
CA THR A 192 -13.17 1.51 -2.43
C THR A 192 -11.94 0.86 -1.79
N THR A 193 -12.12 0.26 -0.61
CA THR A 193 -11.05 -0.42 0.15
C THR A 193 -11.43 -1.87 0.51
N PRO A 194 -10.44 -2.78 0.68
CA PRO A 194 -9.00 -2.54 0.45
C PRO A 194 -8.68 -2.37 -1.05
N CYS A 195 -7.68 -1.55 -1.35
CA CYS A 195 -7.21 -1.26 -2.69
C CYS A 195 -5.70 -1.50 -2.72
N SER A 196 -5.23 -2.39 -3.61
CA SER A 196 -3.82 -2.78 -3.65
C SER A 196 -3.28 -2.71 -5.07
N GLY A 197 -2.00 -2.36 -5.19
CA GLY A 197 -1.31 -2.28 -6.46
C GLY A 197 0.20 -2.18 -6.30
N GLN A 198 0.89 -2.12 -7.42
CA GLN A 198 2.35 -2.07 -7.46
C GLN A 198 2.83 -0.65 -7.70
N VAL A 199 3.95 -0.32 -7.07
CA VAL A 199 4.77 0.85 -7.38
C VAL A 199 6.15 0.34 -7.80
N TYR A 200 6.66 0.88 -8.89
CA TYR A 200 7.94 0.45 -9.46
C TYR A 200 9.00 1.51 -9.26
N PHE A 201 10.23 1.07 -9.05
CA PHE A 201 11.40 1.93 -8.88
C PHE A 201 12.54 1.41 -9.77
N GLU A 202 13.29 2.30 -10.39
CA GLU A 202 14.51 1.92 -11.11
C GLU A 202 15.66 1.66 -10.12
N ILE A 203 16.44 0.59 -10.32
CA ILE A 203 17.67 0.42 -9.55
C ILE A 203 18.77 1.20 -10.25
N GLU A 204 19.14 2.36 -9.70
CA GLU A 204 20.26 3.16 -10.22
C GLU A 204 21.60 2.41 -10.10
N GLU A 205 22.56 2.72 -10.98
CA GLU A 205 23.83 1.98 -11.07
C GLU A 205 24.65 1.97 -9.78
N ASP A 206 24.51 3.00 -8.94
CA ASP A 206 25.20 3.16 -7.66
C ASP A 206 24.36 2.75 -6.45
N MET A 207 23.11 2.32 -6.67
CA MET A 207 22.23 1.84 -5.62
C MET A 207 22.57 0.40 -5.23
N ASP A 208 23.30 0.23 -4.12
CA ASP A 208 23.63 -1.09 -3.59
C ASP A 208 22.45 -1.71 -2.84
N MET A 209 21.59 -2.41 -3.57
CA MET A 209 20.49 -3.19 -2.99
C MET A 209 20.98 -4.43 -2.23
N SER A 210 22.25 -4.82 -2.34
CA SER A 210 22.77 -6.07 -1.76
C SER A 210 23.28 -5.93 -0.32
N ALA A 211 23.60 -4.70 0.11
CA ALA A 211 24.19 -4.43 1.41
C ALA A 211 23.41 -3.39 2.22
N GLY A 212 22.84 -3.82 3.34
CA GLY A 212 22.20 -2.93 4.31
C GLY A 212 20.68 -2.90 4.22
N ASN A 213 20.10 -1.90 4.88
CA ASN A 213 18.66 -1.74 4.97
C ASN A 213 18.14 -1.08 3.69
N VAL A 214 16.93 -1.47 3.27
CA VAL A 214 16.22 -0.85 2.17
C VAL A 214 14.89 -0.32 2.69
N TYR A 215 14.53 0.88 2.29
CA TYR A 215 13.35 1.59 2.76
C TYR A 215 12.48 2.06 1.60
N VAL A 216 11.17 1.80 1.70
CA VAL A 216 10.16 2.49 0.90
C VAL A 216 9.65 3.64 1.75
N TYR A 217 9.86 4.87 1.31
CA TYR A 217 9.31 6.04 1.99
C TYR A 217 7.86 6.25 1.59
N LEU A 218 7.03 6.57 2.59
CA LEU A 218 5.61 6.75 2.42
C LEU A 218 5.21 8.19 2.69
N HIS A 219 4.32 8.74 1.86
CA HIS A 219 3.66 10.03 2.03
C HIS A 219 2.13 9.84 2.02
N SER A 220 1.42 10.80 2.58
CA SER A 220 -0.01 10.95 2.37
C SER A 220 -0.25 11.70 1.05
N PRO A 221 -1.43 11.55 0.43
CA PRO A 221 -1.80 12.32 -0.77
C PRO A 221 -1.89 13.84 -0.56
N THR A 222 -1.76 14.31 0.69
CA THR A 222 -1.65 15.72 1.07
C THR A 222 -0.21 16.19 1.25
N ASP A 223 0.76 15.38 0.79
CA ASP A 223 2.21 15.60 0.86
C ASP A 223 2.81 15.59 2.27
N GLU A 224 2.15 14.96 3.25
CA GLU A 224 2.73 14.77 4.58
C GLU A 224 3.48 13.44 4.67
N SER A 225 4.65 13.44 5.32
CA SER A 225 5.43 12.21 5.50
C SER A 225 4.68 11.23 6.40
N MET A 226 4.51 10.00 5.90
CA MET A 226 4.03 8.84 6.65
C MET A 226 5.18 8.01 7.23
N GLY A 227 6.43 8.49 7.12
CA GLY A 227 7.62 7.76 7.53
C GLY A 227 8.09 6.78 6.44
N SER A 228 8.61 5.63 6.85
CA SER A 228 9.16 4.64 5.92
C SER A 228 8.87 3.21 6.34
N VAL A 229 8.91 2.29 5.39
CA VAL A 229 8.83 0.85 5.63
C VAL A 229 10.18 0.23 5.31
N GLN A 230 10.79 -0.42 6.31
CA GLN A 230 11.96 -1.25 6.09
C GLN A 230 11.54 -2.55 5.39
N VAL A 231 11.98 -2.70 4.16
CA VAL A 231 11.67 -3.87 3.30
C VAL A 231 12.82 -4.87 3.22
N LYS A 232 14.02 -4.49 3.69
CA LYS A 232 15.21 -5.34 3.81
C LYS A 232 16.07 -4.96 5.00
#